data_AF-A0A9N9CVX7-F1
#
_entry.id   AF-A0A9N9CVX7-F1
#
_cell.length_a   1.000
_cell.length_b   1.000
_cell.length_c   1.000
_cell.angle_alpha   90.00
_cell.angle_beta   90.00
_cell.angle_gamma   90.00
#
_symmetry.space_group_name_H-M   'P 1'
#
loop_
_entity.id
_entity.type
_entity.pdbx_description
1 polymer ?
#
loop_
_entity_poly.entity_id
_entity_poly.type
_entity_poly.pdbx_seq_one_letter_code
_entity_poly.pdbx_strand_id
1 'polypeptide(L)'
;MSLTSNTEHHLPLYLIGSLFEILSKKSTHPTLPSAWNRSESVELIQVGKNGLRAKYIGGGLVDAAIRTDYPIPQECGLYYYEVEIINKSSNGYIGIGFTTKSVSLGYQPVWHHNAYGYHGDDGRKFHASVRGEAYGPPFTTGDVIGCGINFLKGTAFYTKNGHNLGIAFRDVEGDFYPMISLSAFNETVEANFGQDKFVFDVVKYAKELFAETNENEAIAMLNVIPSDL
;
A
#
# COMPACT_ATOMS: atom_id res chain seq x y z
N MET A 1 -37.23 -7.42 -12.16
CA MET A 1 -36.71 -6.85 -10.90
C MET A 1 -35.30 -7.39 -10.74
N SER A 2 -34.29 -6.62 -11.15
CA SER A 2 -32.88 -6.99 -10.94
C SER A 2 -32.49 -6.45 -9.58
N LEU A 3 -32.05 -7.36 -8.70
CA LEU A 3 -31.51 -7.05 -7.39
C LEU A 3 -30.31 -6.12 -7.56
N THR A 4 -30.43 -4.89 -7.10
CA THR A 4 -29.29 -4.02 -6.83
C THR A 4 -28.50 -4.66 -5.70
N SER A 5 -27.33 -5.25 -6.01
CA SER A 5 -26.38 -5.66 -4.98
C SER A 5 -25.85 -4.40 -4.33
N ASN A 6 -26.46 -4.00 -3.22
CA ASN A 6 -25.93 -2.99 -2.33
C ASN A 6 -24.73 -3.64 -1.63
N THR A 7 -23.57 -3.64 -2.28
CA THR A 7 -22.30 -3.92 -1.61
C THR A 7 -21.99 -2.66 -0.80
N GLU A 8 -22.46 -2.61 0.44
CA GLU A 8 -21.93 -1.65 1.39
C GLU A 8 -20.41 -1.84 1.42
N HIS A 9 -19.67 -0.85 0.91
CA HIS A 9 -18.22 -0.86 0.98
C HIS A 9 -17.83 -0.85 2.45
N HIS A 10 -17.38 -1.99 2.97
CA HIS A 10 -16.96 -2.10 4.35
C HIS A 10 -15.65 -1.31 4.52
N LEU A 11 -15.72 -0.19 5.23
CA LEU A 11 -14.55 0.58 5.62
C LEU A 11 -13.67 -0.25 6.54
N PRO A 12 -12.33 -0.27 6.34
CA PRO A 12 -11.41 -0.84 7.31
C PRO A 12 -11.64 -0.25 8.70
N LEU A 13 -11.60 -1.10 9.74
CA LEU A 13 -11.97 -0.71 11.12
C LEU A 13 -11.20 0.53 11.63
N TYR A 14 -9.96 0.74 11.19
CA TYR A 14 -9.14 1.87 11.62
C TYR A 14 -9.54 3.21 10.97
N LEU A 15 -10.36 3.17 9.92
CA LEU A 15 -10.95 4.35 9.28
C LEU A 15 -12.36 4.65 9.81
N ILE A 16 -12.96 3.79 10.64
CA ILE A 16 -14.26 4.07 11.26
C ILE A 16 -14.09 5.20 12.29
N GLY A 17 -14.94 6.22 12.17
CA GLY A 17 -14.90 7.47 12.94
C GLY A 17 -13.81 8.45 12.48
N SER A 18 -13.05 8.12 11.44
CA SER A 18 -11.99 8.99 10.91
C SER A 18 -12.52 10.13 10.05
N LEU A 19 -11.64 11.09 9.74
CA LEU A 19 -11.93 12.17 8.79
C LEU A 19 -12.40 11.63 7.43
N PHE A 20 -11.80 10.53 6.96
CA PHE A 20 -12.21 9.85 5.73
C PHE A 20 -13.68 9.44 5.76
N GLU A 21 -14.15 8.82 6.85
CA GLU A 21 -15.55 8.44 6.97
C GLU A 21 -16.46 9.68 6.96
N ILE A 22 -16.09 10.74 7.67
CA ILE A 22 -16.87 11.98 7.73
C ILE A 22 -16.97 12.63 6.35
N LEU A 23 -15.87 12.70 5.60
CA LEU A 23 -15.82 13.29 4.26
C LEU A 23 -16.51 12.41 3.22
N SER A 24 -16.36 11.09 3.34
CA SER A 24 -17.06 10.14 2.47
C SER A 24 -18.58 10.32 2.54
N LYS A 25 -19.14 10.74 3.69
CA LYS A 25 -20.59 11.00 3.83
C LYS A 25 -21.07 12.30 3.17
N LYS A 26 -20.16 13.21 2.78
CA LYS A 26 -20.48 14.56 2.28
C LYS A 26 -20.26 14.76 0.78
N SER A 27 -19.61 13.84 0.08
CA SER A 27 -19.23 13.98 -1.35
C SER A 27 -19.29 12.63 -2.10
N THR A 28 -19.31 12.66 -3.43
CA THR A 28 -19.11 11.48 -4.29
C THR A 28 -17.70 10.91 -4.05
N HIS A 29 -17.66 9.74 -3.42
CA HIS A 29 -16.51 9.11 -2.78
C HIS A 29 -15.24 8.98 -3.65
N PRO A 30 -14.03 9.22 -3.10
CA PRO A 30 -12.83 8.57 -3.59
C PRO A 30 -12.81 7.09 -3.13
N THR A 31 -12.76 6.17 -4.10
CA THR A 31 -12.75 4.72 -3.84
C THR A 31 -11.42 4.29 -3.23
N LEU A 32 -11.44 3.53 -2.14
CA LEU A 32 -10.23 2.92 -1.57
C LEU A 32 -9.68 1.84 -2.50
N PRO A 33 -8.35 1.70 -2.60
CA PRO A 33 -7.73 0.55 -3.25
C PRO A 33 -8.22 -0.76 -2.63
N SER A 34 -8.65 -1.69 -3.48
CA SER A 34 -9.30 -2.93 -3.03
C SER A 34 -8.74 -4.18 -3.68
N ALA A 35 -8.00 -4.04 -4.79
CA ALA A 35 -7.40 -5.14 -5.51
C ALA A 35 -6.20 -4.67 -6.32
N TRP A 36 -5.34 -5.61 -6.71
CA TRP A 36 -4.34 -5.37 -7.74
C TRP A 36 -5.01 -5.08 -9.09
N ASN A 37 -4.52 -4.06 -9.79
CA ASN A 37 -5.03 -3.62 -11.07
C ASN A 37 -4.62 -4.58 -12.20
N ARG A 38 -5.55 -5.41 -12.63
CA ARG A 38 -5.32 -6.39 -13.70
C ARG A 38 -5.06 -5.79 -15.08
N SER A 39 -5.52 -4.55 -15.33
CA SER A 39 -5.23 -3.88 -16.60
C SER A 39 -3.82 -3.32 -16.68
N GLU A 40 -3.15 -3.18 -15.53
CA GLU A 40 -1.78 -2.69 -15.44
C GLU A 40 -0.76 -3.81 -15.18
N SER A 41 -1.20 -5.06 -14.96
CA SER A 41 -0.28 -6.17 -14.85
C SER A 41 0.46 -6.34 -16.16
N VAL A 42 1.78 -6.10 -16.15
CA VAL A 42 2.66 -6.60 -17.20
C VAL A 42 2.42 -8.11 -17.36
N GLU A 43 2.62 -8.68 -18.55
CA GLU A 43 2.38 -10.10 -18.86
C GLU A 43 3.15 -11.10 -17.95
N LEU A 44 3.97 -10.59 -17.03
CA LEU A 44 4.81 -11.31 -16.09
C LEU A 44 4.17 -11.48 -14.70
N ILE A 45 3.08 -10.77 -14.36
CA ILE A 45 2.35 -10.95 -13.10
C ILE A 45 0.94 -11.46 -13.37
N GLN A 46 0.65 -12.67 -12.89
CA GLN A 46 -0.68 -13.22 -12.88
C GLN A 46 -1.41 -12.82 -11.59
N VAL A 47 -2.59 -12.22 -11.74
CA VAL A 47 -3.47 -11.85 -10.62
C VAL A 47 -4.60 -12.88 -10.47
N GLY A 48 -4.82 -13.33 -9.24
CA GLY A 48 -5.89 -14.28 -8.88
C GLY A 48 -7.29 -13.69 -9.08
N LYS A 49 -8.32 -14.56 -9.07
CA LYS A 49 -9.72 -14.18 -9.35
C LYS A 49 -10.32 -13.16 -8.38
N ASN A 50 -9.84 -13.10 -7.14
CA ASN A 50 -10.25 -12.10 -6.14
C ASN A 50 -9.47 -10.78 -6.24
N GLY A 51 -8.42 -10.71 -7.07
CA GLY A 51 -7.58 -9.51 -7.20
C GLY A 51 -6.53 -9.33 -6.10
N LEU A 52 -6.42 -10.25 -5.14
CA LEU A 52 -5.54 -10.10 -3.97
C LEU A 52 -4.23 -10.86 -4.10
N ARG A 53 -4.27 -12.03 -4.74
CA ARG A 53 -3.07 -12.84 -4.99
C ARG A 53 -2.36 -12.41 -6.25
N ALA A 54 -1.06 -12.15 -6.16
CA ALA A 54 -0.20 -11.86 -7.30
C ALA A 54 0.92 -12.91 -7.36
N LYS A 55 1.15 -13.45 -8.56
CA LYS A 55 2.19 -14.45 -8.81
C LYS A 55 3.02 -14.05 -10.01
N TYR A 56 4.33 -14.08 -9.85
CA TYR A 56 5.25 -13.89 -10.96
C TYR A 56 5.30 -15.15 -11.84
N ILE A 57 5.03 -14.98 -13.13
CA ILE A 57 4.98 -16.02 -14.16
C ILE A 57 6.03 -15.83 -15.27
N GLY A 58 6.87 -14.80 -15.16
CA GLY A 58 7.96 -14.55 -16.10
C GLY A 58 9.12 -15.55 -15.98
N GLY A 59 10.07 -15.44 -16.91
CA GLY A 59 11.27 -16.28 -16.96
C GLY A 59 12.35 -15.97 -15.91
N GLY A 60 12.13 -14.98 -15.03
CA GLY A 60 13.07 -14.62 -13.96
C GLY A 60 14.22 -13.70 -14.38
N LEU A 61 14.10 -13.05 -15.53
CA LEU A 61 15.13 -12.16 -16.11
C LEU A 61 14.77 -10.67 -16.02
N VAL A 62 13.51 -10.36 -15.72
CA VAL A 62 12.97 -9.00 -15.74
C VAL A 62 12.03 -8.81 -14.56
N ASP A 63 12.24 -7.75 -13.82
CA ASP A 63 11.40 -7.37 -12.70
C ASP A 63 10.04 -6.86 -13.21
N ALA A 64 8.99 -7.23 -12.49
CA ALA A 64 7.63 -6.83 -12.80
C ALA A 64 6.99 -6.19 -11.57
N ALA A 65 6.15 -5.20 -11.78
CA ALA A 65 5.38 -4.61 -10.71
C ALA A 65 3.92 -4.42 -11.08
N ILE A 66 3.11 -4.26 -10.04
CA ILE A 66 1.68 -4.04 -10.16
C ILE A 66 1.22 -3.07 -9.08
N ARG A 67 0.31 -2.18 -9.47
CA ARG A 67 -0.35 -1.21 -8.58
C ARG A 67 -1.77 -1.66 -8.28
N THR A 68 -2.40 -1.04 -7.30
CA THR A 68 -3.83 -1.21 -7.04
C THR A 68 -4.71 -0.55 -8.09
N ASP A 69 -5.99 -0.92 -8.09
CA ASP A 69 -7.07 -0.40 -8.92
C ASP A 69 -7.32 1.12 -8.73
N TYR A 70 -7.16 1.62 -7.50
CA TYR A 70 -7.35 3.03 -7.15
C TYR A 70 -6.16 3.61 -6.36
N PRO A 71 -5.93 4.93 -6.41
CA PRO A 71 -4.97 5.59 -5.53
C PRO A 71 -5.52 5.63 -4.10
N ILE A 72 -4.63 5.87 -3.14
CA ILE A 72 -4.99 6.11 -1.76
C ILE A 72 -5.55 7.53 -1.65
N PRO A 73 -6.78 7.71 -1.16
CA PRO A 73 -7.31 9.02 -0.83
C PRO A 73 -6.49 9.63 0.32
N GLN A 74 -5.94 10.83 0.13
CA GLN A 74 -5.12 11.48 1.16
C GLN A 74 -5.93 11.81 2.42
N GLU A 75 -7.25 11.94 2.26
CA GLU A 75 -8.25 12.14 3.31
C GLU A 75 -8.30 10.98 4.31
N CYS A 76 -7.73 9.83 3.98
CA CYS A 76 -7.50 8.73 4.93
C CYS A 76 -6.74 9.22 6.17
N GLY A 77 -5.83 10.19 6.01
CA GLY A 77 -4.87 10.62 7.03
C GLY A 77 -3.82 9.54 7.33
N LEU A 78 -4.26 8.31 7.58
CA LEU A 78 -3.48 7.09 7.63
C LEU A 78 -4.08 6.07 6.66
N TYR A 79 -3.27 5.47 5.81
CA TYR A 79 -3.63 4.29 5.04
C TYR A 79 -2.69 3.14 5.36
N TYR A 80 -3.20 1.91 5.39
CA TYR A 80 -2.44 0.73 5.74
C TYR A 80 -2.92 -0.50 4.97
N TYR A 81 -1.99 -1.32 4.49
CA TYR A 81 -2.26 -2.61 3.90
C TYR A 81 -1.18 -3.62 4.28
N GLU A 82 -1.52 -4.91 4.22
CA GLU A 82 -0.59 -6.02 4.48
C GLU A 82 -0.40 -6.90 3.25
N VAL A 83 0.77 -7.53 3.17
CA VAL A 83 1.13 -8.49 2.13
C VAL A 83 1.73 -9.72 2.81
N GLU A 84 1.08 -10.86 2.66
CA GLU A 84 1.62 -12.16 3.05
C GLU A 84 2.52 -12.71 1.94
N ILE A 85 3.72 -13.15 2.32
CA ILE A 85 4.63 -13.81 1.40
C ILE A 85 4.27 -15.30 1.30
N ILE A 86 3.46 -15.65 0.31
CA ILE A 86 3.03 -17.04 0.08
C ILE A 86 4.21 -17.91 -0.38
N ASN A 87 5.02 -17.39 -1.29
CA ASN A 87 6.21 -18.07 -1.78
C ASN A 87 7.28 -17.05 -2.20
N LYS A 88 8.44 -17.10 -1.56
CA LYS A 88 9.58 -16.22 -1.89
C LYS A 88 10.45 -16.73 -3.05
N SER A 89 10.16 -17.91 -3.58
CA SER A 89 11.03 -18.58 -4.55
C SER A 89 12.47 -18.75 -4.00
N SER A 90 13.49 -18.77 -4.87
CA SER A 90 14.90 -18.93 -4.45
C SER A 90 15.43 -17.71 -3.69
N ASN A 91 15.30 -16.52 -4.29
CA ASN A 91 15.98 -15.31 -3.81
C ASN A 91 15.08 -14.37 -2.99
N GLY A 92 13.77 -14.33 -3.23
CA GLY A 92 12.86 -13.44 -2.51
C GLY A 92 13.04 -11.97 -2.88
N TYR A 93 13.21 -11.67 -4.17
CA TYR A 93 13.30 -10.31 -4.71
C TYR A 93 11.92 -9.67 -4.77
N ILE A 94 11.28 -9.60 -3.62
CA ILE A 94 9.93 -9.07 -3.42
C ILE A 94 10.08 -7.68 -2.83
N GLY A 95 9.57 -6.68 -3.54
CA GLY A 95 9.45 -5.30 -3.07
C GLY A 95 8.01 -4.99 -2.69
N ILE A 96 7.83 -4.29 -1.57
CA ILE A 96 6.51 -3.84 -1.09
C ILE A 96 6.58 -2.33 -0.84
N GLY A 97 5.61 -1.58 -1.34
CA GLY A 97 5.54 -0.16 -1.05
C GLY A 97 4.47 0.56 -1.85
N PHE A 98 4.83 1.69 -2.43
CA PHE A 98 3.86 2.55 -3.10
C PHE A 98 4.53 3.42 -4.16
N THR A 99 3.74 3.86 -5.13
CA THR A 99 4.22 4.65 -6.25
C THR A 99 3.12 5.54 -6.81
N THR A 100 3.50 6.62 -7.50
CA THR A 100 2.53 7.42 -8.26
C THR A 100 2.17 6.77 -9.60
N LYS A 101 1.13 7.28 -10.26
CA LYS A 101 0.66 6.81 -11.57
C LYS A 101 1.69 6.97 -12.70
N SER A 102 2.60 7.95 -12.60
CA SER A 102 3.55 8.27 -13.66
C SER A 102 4.72 7.29 -13.78
N VAL A 103 4.90 6.41 -12.80
CA VAL A 103 5.99 5.42 -12.80
C VAL A 103 5.67 4.27 -13.75
N SER A 104 6.64 3.91 -14.58
CA SER A 104 6.57 2.74 -15.46
C SER A 104 6.70 1.46 -14.66
N LEU A 105 5.86 0.47 -14.95
CA LEU A 105 5.84 -0.82 -14.23
C LEU A 105 6.76 -1.88 -14.87
N GLY A 106 7.39 -1.56 -16.00
CA GLY A 106 8.13 -2.52 -16.83
C GLY A 106 9.62 -2.68 -16.53
N TYR A 107 10.17 -1.96 -15.56
CA TYR A 107 11.56 -2.08 -15.07
C TYR A 107 11.55 -1.47 -13.67
N GLN A 108 12.00 -2.23 -12.65
CA GLN A 108 12.10 -1.86 -11.23
C GLN A 108 11.52 -0.47 -10.86
N PRO A 109 10.22 -0.40 -10.54
CA PRO A 109 9.53 0.88 -10.34
C PRO A 109 10.16 1.72 -9.23
N VAL A 110 10.77 1.05 -8.26
CA VAL A 110 11.27 1.60 -7.00
C VAL A 110 12.45 2.58 -7.18
N TRP A 111 13.02 2.65 -8.38
CA TRP A 111 14.17 3.52 -8.68
C TRP A 111 13.78 4.88 -9.27
N HIS A 112 12.49 5.10 -9.48
CA HIS A 112 11.99 6.40 -9.87
C HIS A 112 11.78 7.29 -8.64
N HIS A 113 11.92 8.61 -8.82
CA HIS A 113 11.70 9.60 -7.77
C HIS A 113 10.32 9.52 -7.09
N ASN A 114 9.38 8.80 -7.69
CA ASN A 114 7.99 8.72 -7.24
C ASN A 114 7.59 7.32 -6.75
N ALA A 115 8.57 6.48 -6.40
CA ALA A 115 8.35 5.15 -5.86
C ALA A 115 9.14 4.92 -4.58
N TYR A 116 8.57 4.11 -3.71
CA TYR A 116 9.06 3.80 -2.38
C TYR A 116 8.87 2.31 -2.15
N GLY A 117 9.89 1.63 -1.63
CA GLY A 117 9.83 0.19 -1.45
C GLY A 117 10.73 -0.33 -0.34
N TYR A 118 10.32 -1.45 0.24
CA TYR A 118 11.05 -2.25 1.20
C TYR A 118 11.21 -3.66 0.64
N HIS A 119 12.45 -4.13 0.58
CA HIS A 119 12.82 -5.34 -0.16
C HIS A 119 13.10 -6.53 0.77
N GLY A 120 12.64 -7.71 0.36
CA GLY A 120 12.66 -8.92 1.16
C GLY A 120 14.01 -9.61 1.26
N ASP A 121 14.83 -9.52 0.22
CA ASP A 121 16.11 -10.21 0.11
C ASP A 121 17.18 -9.64 1.06
N ASP A 122 17.17 -8.32 1.27
CA ASP A 122 18.21 -7.63 2.04
C ASP A 122 17.69 -6.74 3.17
N GLY A 123 16.37 -6.55 3.28
CA GLY A 123 15.75 -5.72 4.29
C GLY A 123 15.97 -4.21 4.09
N ARG A 124 16.42 -3.80 2.90
CA ARG A 124 16.68 -2.38 2.60
C ARG A 124 15.43 -1.66 2.12
N LYS A 125 15.43 -0.35 2.34
CA LYS A 125 14.45 0.57 1.78
C LYS A 125 15.03 1.31 0.57
N PHE A 126 14.18 1.57 -0.41
CA PHE A 126 14.52 2.16 -1.69
C PHE A 126 13.57 3.31 -1.99
N HIS A 127 14.14 4.43 -2.39
CA HIS A 127 13.43 5.58 -2.90
C HIS A 127 14.38 6.37 -3.80
N ALA A 128 13.95 6.69 -5.03
CA ALA A 128 14.72 7.52 -5.98
C ALA A 128 16.18 7.07 -6.22
N SER A 129 16.52 5.81 -5.94
CA SER A 129 17.89 5.32 -5.92
C SER A 129 17.94 3.82 -6.19
N VAL A 130 18.94 3.39 -6.98
CA VAL A 130 19.28 1.98 -7.19
C VAL A 130 20.02 1.37 -5.99
N ARG A 131 20.57 2.21 -5.11
CA ARG A 131 21.26 1.78 -3.90
C ARG A 131 20.32 1.93 -2.72
N GLY A 132 19.86 0.79 -2.20
CA GLY A 132 19.03 0.73 -1.01
C GLY A 132 19.76 1.18 0.25
N GLU A 133 18.98 1.67 1.22
CA GLU A 133 19.43 2.05 2.55
C GLU A 133 19.05 0.97 3.57
N ALA A 134 19.87 0.77 4.59
CA ALA A 134 19.52 -0.14 5.68
C ALA A 134 18.26 0.36 6.40
N TYR A 135 17.32 -0.55 6.69
CA TYR A 135 16.05 -0.19 7.31
C TYR A 135 15.55 -1.27 8.27
N GLY A 136 15.17 -2.43 7.74
CA GLY A 136 14.54 -3.50 8.50
C GLY A 136 15.24 -4.83 8.30
N PRO A 137 14.75 -5.90 8.95
CA PRO A 137 15.21 -7.25 8.65
C PRO A 137 14.78 -7.69 7.23
N PRO A 138 15.43 -8.68 6.60
CA PRO A 138 14.86 -9.33 5.42
C PRO A 138 13.55 -10.07 5.77
N PHE A 139 12.76 -10.43 4.77
CA PHE A 139 11.51 -11.16 4.92
C PHE A 139 11.33 -12.27 3.89
N THR A 140 10.56 -13.29 4.25
CA THR A 140 10.50 -14.54 3.49
C THR A 140 9.13 -15.21 3.57
N THR A 141 8.99 -16.39 2.97
CA THR A 141 7.74 -17.17 2.99
C THR A 141 7.17 -17.31 4.40
N GLY A 142 5.89 -16.99 4.55
CA GLY A 142 5.15 -17.00 5.81
C GLY A 142 5.21 -15.70 6.60
N ASP A 143 6.09 -14.75 6.24
CA ASP A 143 6.07 -13.41 6.83
C ASP A 143 4.90 -12.59 6.26
N VAL A 144 4.34 -11.72 7.11
CA VAL A 144 3.37 -10.68 6.75
C VAL A 144 4.02 -9.32 6.90
N ILE A 145 4.08 -8.57 5.80
CA ILE A 145 4.67 -7.24 5.75
C ILE A 145 3.57 -6.22 5.54
N GLY A 146 3.46 -5.29 6.49
CA GLY A 146 2.55 -4.16 6.36
C GLY A 146 3.26 -2.93 5.86
N CYS A 147 2.53 -2.07 5.16
CA CYS A 147 3.00 -0.79 4.67
C CYS A 147 1.96 0.28 5.01
N GLY A 148 2.38 1.28 5.78
CA GLY A 148 1.55 2.39 6.23
C GLY A 148 2.04 3.72 5.69
N ILE A 149 1.10 4.53 5.20
CA ILE A 149 1.34 5.93 4.80
C ILE A 149 0.55 6.83 5.74
N ASN A 150 1.27 7.73 6.39
CA ASN A 150 0.71 8.77 7.25
C ASN A 150 0.79 10.11 6.51
N PHE A 151 -0.31 10.50 5.88
CA PHE A 151 -0.47 11.78 5.20
C PHE A 151 -0.50 12.96 6.18
N LEU A 152 -0.90 12.74 7.44
CA LEU A 152 -0.89 13.81 8.46
C LEU A 152 0.53 14.29 8.77
N LYS A 153 1.50 13.36 8.77
CA LYS A 153 2.90 13.65 9.11
C LYS A 153 3.85 13.58 7.90
N GLY A 154 3.34 13.28 6.70
CA GLY A 154 4.17 13.07 5.50
C GLY A 154 5.20 11.96 5.68
N THR A 155 4.83 10.84 6.31
CA THR A 155 5.75 9.73 6.60
C THR A 155 5.20 8.39 6.15
N ALA A 156 6.10 7.43 5.89
CA ALA A 156 5.73 6.05 5.67
C ALA A 156 6.56 5.10 6.54
N PHE A 157 5.95 3.99 6.92
CA PHE A 157 6.53 2.97 7.79
C PHE A 157 6.11 1.59 7.31
N TYR A 158 6.85 0.58 7.77
CA TYR A 158 6.50 -0.81 7.54
C TYR A 158 6.34 -1.55 8.86
N THR A 159 5.67 -2.69 8.78
CA THR A 159 5.56 -3.63 9.88
C THR A 159 5.96 -5.02 9.40
N LYS A 160 6.49 -5.84 10.30
CA LYS A 160 6.73 -7.26 10.05
C LYS A 160 6.06 -8.09 11.12
N ASN A 161 5.18 -9.00 10.73
CA ASN A 161 4.46 -9.93 11.62
C ASN A 161 3.83 -9.19 12.82
N GLY A 162 3.18 -8.06 12.56
CA GLY A 162 2.53 -7.23 13.59
C GLY A 162 3.45 -6.31 14.39
N HIS A 163 4.74 -6.23 14.09
CA HIS A 163 5.69 -5.33 14.75
C HIS A 163 6.05 -4.14 13.86
N ASN A 164 5.90 -2.92 14.37
CA ASN A 164 6.31 -1.69 13.67
C ASN A 164 7.85 -1.58 13.58
N LEU A 165 8.36 -1.33 12.37
CA LEU A 165 9.80 -1.23 12.07
C LEU A 165 10.31 0.23 12.12
N GLY A 166 9.46 1.17 12.48
CA GLY A 166 9.77 2.60 12.50
C GLY A 166 9.63 3.27 11.13
N ILE A 167 9.85 4.58 11.11
CA ILE A 167 9.70 5.42 9.91
C ILE A 167 10.76 5.03 8.87
N ALA A 168 10.31 4.61 7.70
CA ALA A 168 11.15 4.33 6.54
C ALA A 168 11.43 5.60 5.74
N PHE A 169 10.37 6.38 5.50
CA PHE A 169 10.42 7.55 4.62
C PHE A 169 9.77 8.76 5.28
N ARG A 170 10.31 9.93 4.97
CA ARG A 170 9.82 11.26 5.33
C ARG A 170 9.58 12.05 4.06
N ASP A 171 8.88 13.17 4.19
CA ASP A 171 8.55 14.06 3.08
C ASP A 171 7.76 13.32 1.97
N VAL A 172 6.88 12.41 2.40
CA VAL A 172 6.04 11.59 1.53
C VAL A 172 4.78 12.39 1.18
N GLU A 173 4.73 12.87 -0.06
CA GLU A 173 3.62 13.66 -0.61
C GLU A 173 3.29 13.19 -2.03
N GLY A 174 2.00 13.11 -2.35
CA GLY A 174 1.50 12.78 -3.69
C GLY A 174 0.40 11.72 -3.70
N ASP A 175 -0.14 11.49 -4.90
CA ASP A 175 -1.20 10.51 -5.12
C ASP A 175 -0.60 9.12 -5.34
N PHE A 176 -0.61 8.33 -4.29
CA PHE A 176 0.07 7.04 -4.24
C PHE A 176 -0.88 5.86 -4.43
N TYR A 177 -0.37 4.83 -5.10
CA TYR A 177 -0.98 3.51 -5.22
C TYR A 177 -0.11 2.51 -4.44
N PRO A 178 -0.69 1.64 -3.60
CA PRO A 178 -0.01 0.46 -3.11
C PRO A 178 0.55 -0.34 -4.27
N MET A 179 1.73 -0.90 -4.06
CA MET A 179 2.49 -1.54 -5.12
C MET A 179 3.34 -2.67 -4.56
N ILE A 180 3.47 -3.72 -5.36
CA ILE A 180 4.47 -4.77 -5.18
C ILE A 180 5.32 -4.90 -6.44
N SER A 181 6.55 -5.38 -6.25
CA SER A 181 7.42 -5.84 -7.32
C SER A 181 7.88 -7.27 -7.06
N LEU A 182 7.92 -8.08 -8.12
CA LEU A 182 8.34 -9.48 -8.12
C LEU A 182 9.30 -9.71 -9.28
N SER A 183 10.26 -10.61 -9.11
CA SER A 183 11.34 -10.81 -10.10
C SER A 183 11.68 -12.27 -10.36
N ALA A 184 11.37 -13.20 -9.45
CA ALA A 184 11.71 -14.61 -9.60
C ALA A 184 10.49 -15.48 -9.90
N PHE A 185 10.69 -16.50 -10.75
CA PHE A 185 9.65 -17.47 -11.10
C PHE A 185 8.98 -18.04 -9.85
N ASN A 186 7.64 -18.02 -9.84
CA ASN A 186 6.81 -18.56 -8.77
C ASN A 186 6.83 -17.77 -7.44
N GLU A 187 7.46 -16.59 -7.40
CA GLU A 187 7.20 -15.64 -6.31
C GLU A 187 5.70 -15.33 -6.26
N THR A 188 5.11 -15.49 -5.08
CA THR A 188 3.67 -15.36 -4.86
C THR A 188 3.43 -14.62 -3.57
N VAL A 189 2.54 -13.64 -3.62
CA VAL A 189 2.10 -12.86 -2.46
C VAL A 189 0.60 -12.73 -2.44
N GLU A 190 0.03 -12.48 -1.27
CA GLU A 190 -1.40 -12.19 -1.09
C GLU A 190 -1.58 -10.90 -0.30
N ALA A 191 -2.35 -9.97 -0.86
CA ALA A 191 -2.62 -8.68 -0.25
C ALA A 191 -3.88 -8.71 0.61
N ASN A 192 -3.83 -7.97 1.72
CA ASN A 192 -4.99 -7.56 2.49
C ASN A 192 -5.06 -6.03 2.45
N PHE A 193 -6.06 -5.48 1.78
CA PHE A 193 -6.36 -4.04 1.72
C PHE A 193 -7.44 -3.64 2.74
N GLY A 194 -7.78 -4.53 3.67
CA GLY A 194 -8.82 -4.34 4.69
C GLY A 194 -10.00 -5.31 4.57
N GLN A 195 -9.93 -6.30 3.67
CA GLN A 195 -10.93 -7.37 3.57
C GLN A 195 -10.90 -8.28 4.80
N ASP A 196 -9.72 -8.48 5.38
CA ASP A 196 -9.49 -9.31 6.56
C ASP A 196 -8.83 -8.53 7.69
N LYS A 197 -8.83 -9.10 8.90
CA LYS A 197 -8.15 -8.50 10.04
C LYS A 197 -6.63 -8.44 9.79
N PHE A 198 -6.05 -7.27 10.00
CA PHE A 198 -4.59 -7.08 9.96
C PHE A 198 -3.89 -7.77 11.13
N VAL A 199 -2.66 -8.23 10.89
CA VAL A 199 -1.76 -8.76 11.92
C VAL A 199 -1.28 -7.64 12.83
N PHE A 200 -0.93 -6.47 12.26
CA PHE A 200 -0.65 -5.27 13.04
C PHE A 200 -1.93 -4.66 13.63
N ASP A 201 -1.86 -4.20 14.88
CA ASP A 201 -2.95 -3.46 15.52
C ASP A 201 -3.00 -2.00 15.01
N VAL A 202 -3.32 -1.85 13.73
CA VAL A 202 -3.46 -0.55 13.06
C VAL A 202 -4.60 0.27 13.66
N VAL A 203 -5.62 -0.37 14.25
CA VAL A 203 -6.72 0.33 14.93
C VAL A 203 -6.18 1.09 16.14
N LYS A 204 -5.36 0.45 16.98
CA LYS A 204 -4.72 1.13 18.11
C LYS A 204 -3.79 2.25 17.63
N TYR A 205 -2.96 1.96 16.62
CA TYR A 205 -2.03 2.96 16.06
C TYR A 205 -2.76 4.20 15.51
N ALA A 206 -3.85 4.00 14.77
CA ALA A 206 -4.67 5.08 14.22
C ALA A 206 -5.28 5.94 15.34
N LYS A 207 -5.81 5.31 16.41
CA LYS A 207 -6.36 6.04 17.56
C LYS A 207 -5.33 6.92 18.24
N GLU A 208 -4.11 6.41 18.45
CA GLU A 208 -3.02 7.18 19.04
C GLU A 208 -2.61 8.34 18.13
N LEU A 209 -2.44 8.08 16.83
CA LEU A 209 -2.10 9.10 15.83
C LEU A 209 -3.16 10.22 15.75
N PHE A 210 -4.43 9.87 15.71
CA PHE A 210 -5.52 10.85 15.58
C PHE A 210 -5.76 11.61 16.89
N ALA A 211 -5.47 11.03 18.05
CA ALA A 211 -5.53 11.74 19.33
C ALA A 211 -4.42 12.80 19.49
N GLU A 212 -3.26 12.59 18.87
CA GLU A 212 -2.15 13.55 18.85
C GLU A 212 -2.41 14.74 17.91
N THR A 213 -3.28 14.56 16.91
CA THR A 213 -3.57 15.58 15.89
C THR A 213 -4.70 16.48 16.39
N ASN A 214 -4.46 17.79 16.54
CA ASN A 214 -5.50 18.68 17.05
C ASN A 214 -6.60 18.94 16.00
N GLU A 215 -7.83 19.23 16.43
CA GLU A 215 -8.97 19.48 15.52
C GLU A 215 -8.67 20.59 14.48
N ASN A 216 -7.86 21.59 14.85
CA ASN A 216 -7.51 22.68 13.94
C ASN A 216 -6.56 22.24 12.81
N GLU A 217 -5.66 21.29 13.07
CA GLU A 217 -4.78 20.67 12.06
C GLU A 217 -5.59 19.78 11.12
N ALA A 218 -6.53 19.00 11.66
CA ALA A 218 -7.47 18.22 10.85
C ALA A 218 -8.35 19.11 9.97
N ILE A 219 -8.81 20.27 10.49
CA ILE A 219 -9.57 21.28 9.73
C ILE A 219 -8.69 22.05 8.74
N ALA A 220 -7.42 22.32 9.06
CA ALA A 220 -6.49 22.94 8.12
C ALA A 220 -6.28 22.05 6.88
N MET A 221 -6.22 20.72 7.05
CA MET A 221 -6.20 19.77 5.94
C MET A 221 -7.46 19.82 5.07
N LEU A 222 -8.63 20.12 5.65
CA LEU A 222 -9.88 20.33 4.90
C LEU A 222 -9.85 21.58 3.99
N ASN A 223 -9.09 22.60 4.38
CA ASN A 223 -9.05 23.89 3.67
C ASN A 223 -8.00 23.94 2.55
N VAL A 224 -7.15 22.92 2.42
CA VAL A 224 -6.16 22.79 1.33
C VAL A 224 -6.72 22.01 0.14
N ILE A 225 -7.81 21.26 0.34
CA ILE A 225 -8.56 20.62 -0.74
C ILE A 225 -9.42 21.69 -1.41
N PRO A 226 -9.22 22.02 -2.71
CA PRO A 226 -9.99 23.07 -3.37
C PRO A 226 -11.48 22.83 -3.23
N SER A 227 -12.24 23.88 -2.91
CA SER A 227 -13.70 23.87 -2.72
C SER A 227 -14.52 23.53 -3.98
N ASP A 228 -13.85 23.19 -5.08
CA ASP A 228 -14.46 23.16 -6.41
C ASP A 228 -14.50 21.72 -6.94
N LEU A 229 -15.53 20.99 -6.47
CA LEU A 229 -16.20 19.89 -7.18
C LEU A 229 -17.71 20.10 -7.10
#